data_AF-E1QRS0-F1
#
_entry.id   AF-E1QRS0-F1
#
_cell.length_a   1.000
_cell.length_b   1.000
_cell.length_c   1.000
_cell.angle_alpha   90.00
_cell.angle_beta   90.00
_cell.angle_gamma   90.00
#
_symmetry.space_group_name_H-M   'P 1'
#
loop_
_entity.id
_entity.type
_entity.pdbx_description
1 polymer ?
#
loop_
_entity_poly.entity_id
_entity_poly.type
_entity_poly.pdbx_seq_one_letter_code
_entity_poly.pdbx_strand_id
1 'polypeptide(L)'
;MLTNLSWNYVGRLHNDFLNNLKSINALTLLLNRQRIKLRMALSTLGLILNLIGSVNPNFMPNGDEYAVIIKDTIESLMKDYDVNKYVTIESMRRGNDRAYVITIRASSSLIVRLMIVCGNECEYYIDDRVNRARINANVYFQLVMKALMIMNRVFNIDTPKTLLTHNPTIYGKVLTINRNEVIALSIWDILRLTDVISKEDLTVSDISNIVDTAVHEFLHYILDRKYLVTSTFMRMAKRIPSVIDDGVIHELIAWTLTPHVSKYVAECIKYGSADTVSNTELAIQYPIKRRHALTARKIINELLTRLNGECS
;
A
#
# COMPACT_ATOMS: atom_id res chain seq x y z
N MET A 1 -25.21 16.73 -11.00
CA MET A 1 -25.71 16.18 -9.73
C MET A 1 -24.51 15.86 -8.84
N LEU A 2 -24.17 16.74 -7.89
CA LEU A 2 -23.07 16.59 -6.91
C LEU A 2 -23.57 16.74 -5.46
N THR A 3 -24.88 16.60 -5.24
CA THR A 3 -25.57 17.14 -4.07
C THR A 3 -25.45 16.33 -2.77
N ASN A 4 -24.71 15.20 -2.76
CA ASN A 4 -24.54 14.37 -1.54
C ASN A 4 -23.06 14.09 -1.18
N LEU A 5 -22.10 14.87 -1.69
CA LEU A 5 -20.70 14.72 -1.29
C LEU A 5 -20.36 15.75 -0.19
N SER A 6 -20.02 15.25 0.99
CA SER A 6 -19.40 16.03 2.06
C SER A 6 -17.93 16.28 1.75
N TRP A 7 -17.55 17.56 1.82
CA TRP A 7 -16.21 18.05 1.52
C TRP A 7 -15.61 18.64 2.79
N ASN A 8 -14.41 18.21 3.16
CA ASN A 8 -13.68 18.75 4.29
C ASN A 8 -12.61 19.71 3.79
N TYR A 9 -12.63 20.94 4.31
CA TYR A 9 -11.56 21.89 4.09
C TYR A 9 -10.26 21.35 4.70
N VAL A 10 -9.16 21.43 3.94
CA VAL A 10 -7.85 20.99 4.43
C VAL A 10 -6.87 22.15 4.53
N GLY A 11 -6.79 23.01 3.51
CA GLY A 11 -5.84 24.11 3.50
C GLY A 11 -5.64 24.75 2.13
N ARG A 12 -4.56 25.53 2.05
CA ARG A 12 -4.12 26.22 0.83
C ARG A 12 -3.18 25.33 0.02
N LEU A 13 -3.29 25.39 -1.31
CA LEU A 13 -2.41 24.64 -2.21
C LEU A 13 -1.00 25.24 -2.27
N HIS A 14 0.00 24.36 -2.31
CA HIS A 14 1.39 24.75 -2.55
C HIS A 14 1.62 25.12 -4.03
N ASN A 15 2.62 25.98 -4.29
CA ASN A 15 2.90 26.55 -5.61
C ASN A 15 3.14 25.49 -6.71
N ASP A 16 3.74 24.35 -6.38
CA ASP A 16 4.02 23.29 -7.36
C ASP A 16 2.74 22.65 -7.92
N PHE A 17 1.71 22.50 -7.08
CA PHE A 17 0.41 22.01 -7.52
C PHE A 17 -0.30 23.04 -8.41
N LEU A 18 -0.16 24.34 -8.09
CA LEU A 18 -0.76 25.43 -8.87
C LEU A 18 -0.22 25.47 -10.31
N ASN A 19 1.05 25.16 -10.51
CA ASN A 19 1.65 25.12 -11.85
C ASN A 19 1.01 24.02 -12.71
N ASN A 20 0.74 22.84 -12.13
CA ASN A 20 0.01 21.78 -12.84
C ASN A 20 -1.46 22.17 -13.07
N LEU A 21 -2.10 22.84 -12.11
CA LEU A 21 -3.49 23.31 -12.26
C LEU A 21 -3.65 24.34 -13.38
N LYS A 22 -2.71 25.28 -13.53
CA LYS A 22 -2.70 26.28 -14.60
C LYS A 22 -2.62 25.66 -16.00
N SER A 23 -2.09 24.44 -16.12
CA SER A 23 -2.04 23.71 -17.39
C SER A 23 -3.41 23.17 -17.84
N ILE A 24 -4.42 23.19 -16.96
CA ILE A 24 -5.80 22.78 -17.24
C ILE A 24 -6.57 23.91 -17.94
N ASN A 25 -6.19 24.20 -19.19
CA ASN A 25 -7.05 24.98 -20.09
C ASN A 25 -7.80 24.03 -21.05
N ALA A 26 -8.93 24.49 -21.59
CA ALA A 26 -9.82 23.65 -22.41
C ALA A 26 -9.12 23.08 -23.65
N LEU A 27 -8.23 23.85 -24.27
CA LEU A 27 -7.49 23.44 -25.47
C LEU A 27 -6.44 22.37 -25.14
N THR A 28 -5.69 22.53 -24.04
CA THR A 28 -4.67 21.56 -23.60
C THR A 28 -5.32 20.27 -23.11
N LEU A 29 -6.50 20.33 -22.47
CA LEU A 29 -7.28 19.15 -22.10
C LEU A 29 -7.72 18.32 -23.30
N LEU A 30 -8.01 18.96 -24.44
CA LEU A 30 -8.38 18.28 -25.68
C LEU A 30 -7.16 17.65 -26.37
N LEU A 31 -6.04 18.38 -26.47
CA LEU A 31 -4.85 17.96 -27.21
C LEU A 31 -3.88 17.07 -26.42
N ASN A 32 -3.90 17.11 -25.09
CA ASN A 32 -2.93 16.43 -24.23
C ASN A 32 -3.57 15.80 -22.98
N ARG A 33 -4.80 15.30 -23.15
CA ARG A 33 -5.67 14.81 -22.06
C ARG A 33 -4.98 13.83 -21.11
N GLN A 34 -4.32 12.81 -21.66
CA GLN A 34 -3.67 11.77 -20.86
C GLN A 34 -2.52 12.32 -20.03
N ARG A 35 -1.69 13.19 -20.62
CA ARG A 35 -0.54 13.82 -19.93
C ARG A 35 -1.00 14.72 -18.79
N ILE A 36 -2.07 15.50 -18.99
CA ILE A 36 -2.67 16.31 -17.92
C ILE A 36 -3.21 15.41 -16.82
N LYS A 37 -3.99 14.37 -17.17
CA LYS A 37 -4.53 13.43 -16.18
C LYS A 37 -3.43 12.78 -15.36
N LEU A 38 -2.33 12.36 -15.98
CA LEU A 38 -1.18 11.78 -15.29
C LEU A 38 -0.55 12.78 -14.30
N ARG A 39 -0.28 14.02 -14.73
CA ARG A 39 0.29 15.07 -13.87
C ARG A 39 -0.62 15.41 -12.69
N MET A 40 -1.91 15.54 -12.94
CA MET A 40 -2.88 15.84 -11.90
C MET A 40 -3.07 14.64 -10.95
N ALA A 41 -3.04 13.41 -11.47
CA ALA A 41 -3.06 12.22 -10.65
C ALA A 41 -1.86 12.18 -9.69
N LEU A 42 -0.63 12.32 -10.20
CA LEU A 42 0.58 12.35 -9.38
C LEU A 42 0.54 13.45 -8.32
N SER A 43 0.15 14.67 -8.70
CA SER A 43 0.07 15.80 -7.76
C SER A 43 -0.96 15.53 -6.66
N THR A 44 -2.11 14.98 -7.02
CA THR A 44 -3.19 14.66 -6.07
C THR A 44 -2.79 13.52 -5.15
N LEU A 45 -2.20 12.46 -5.67
CA LEU A 45 -1.71 11.33 -4.88
C LEU A 45 -0.60 11.74 -3.91
N GLY A 46 0.34 12.58 -4.36
CA GLY A 46 1.37 13.16 -3.49
C GLY A 46 0.77 14.01 -2.37
N LEU A 47 -0.29 14.78 -2.66
CA LEU A 47 -1.00 15.57 -1.65
C LEU A 47 -1.68 14.67 -0.62
N ILE A 48 -2.40 13.62 -1.07
CA ILE A 48 -3.09 12.67 -0.18
C ILE A 48 -2.08 11.91 0.68
N LEU A 49 -0.94 11.51 0.10
CA LEU A 49 0.16 10.87 0.83
C LEU A 49 0.66 11.75 1.97
N ASN A 50 0.99 13.01 1.67
CA ASN A 50 1.45 13.95 2.69
C ASN A 50 0.39 14.15 3.78
N LEU A 51 -0.88 14.22 3.38
CA LEU A 51 -1.98 14.44 4.30
C LEU A 51 -2.15 13.28 5.30
N ILE A 52 -2.23 12.04 4.80
CA ILE A 52 -2.38 10.84 5.64
C ILE A 52 -1.09 10.57 6.42
N GLY A 53 0.07 10.66 5.75
CA GLY A 53 1.36 10.34 6.34
C GLY A 53 1.88 11.37 7.35
N SER A 54 1.38 12.62 7.33
CA SER A 54 1.71 13.63 8.35
C SER A 54 1.42 13.19 9.79
N VAL A 55 0.52 12.21 9.98
CA VAL A 55 0.16 11.66 11.28
C VAL A 55 1.29 10.80 11.87
N ASN A 56 2.16 10.24 11.03
CA ASN A 56 3.34 9.51 11.48
C ASN A 56 4.54 9.75 10.53
N PRO A 57 5.39 10.74 10.85
CA PRO A 57 6.55 11.10 10.03
C PRO A 57 7.55 9.96 9.80
N ASN A 58 7.59 8.94 10.66
CA ASN A 58 8.54 7.82 10.51
C ASN A 58 8.20 6.94 9.30
N PHE A 59 6.95 6.94 8.86
CA PHE A 59 6.49 6.24 7.66
C PHE A 59 6.56 7.13 6.40
N MET A 60 6.87 8.42 6.55
CA MET A 60 6.96 9.30 5.39
C MET A 60 8.30 9.10 4.67
N PRO A 61 8.28 8.92 3.34
CA PRO A 61 9.52 8.90 2.56
C PRO A 61 10.27 10.23 2.64
N ASN A 62 11.59 10.16 2.79
CA ASN A 62 12.48 11.32 2.61
C ASN A 62 12.73 11.62 1.11
N GLY A 63 13.58 12.60 0.79
CA GLY A 63 13.80 13.05 -0.60
C GLY A 63 14.18 11.93 -1.58
N ASP A 64 15.17 11.10 -1.24
CA ASP A 64 15.61 10.00 -2.11
C ASP A 64 14.54 8.91 -2.22
N GLU A 65 13.88 8.59 -1.12
CA GLU A 65 12.78 7.61 -1.08
C GLU A 65 11.59 8.07 -1.91
N TYR A 66 11.27 9.36 -1.84
CA TYR A 66 10.19 9.98 -2.59
C TYR A 66 10.43 9.91 -4.09
N ALA A 67 11.68 10.11 -4.54
CA ALA A 67 12.04 9.98 -5.94
C ALA A 67 11.79 8.55 -6.48
N VAL A 68 12.13 7.53 -5.70
CA VAL A 68 11.86 6.13 -6.06
C VAL A 68 10.36 5.85 -6.11
N ILE A 69 9.59 6.32 -5.13
CA ILE A 69 8.13 6.14 -5.06
C ILE A 69 7.40 6.84 -6.20
N ILE A 70 7.83 8.06 -6.56
CA ILE A 70 7.30 8.77 -7.73
C ILE A 70 7.56 7.95 -8.99
N LYS A 71 8.80 7.51 -9.20
CA LYS A 71 9.16 6.73 -10.39
C LYS A 71 8.29 5.47 -10.49
N ASP A 72 8.17 4.74 -9.39
CA ASP A 72 7.33 3.55 -9.29
C ASP A 72 5.86 3.85 -9.65
N THR A 73 5.31 4.92 -9.06
CA THR A 73 3.93 5.33 -9.33
C THR A 73 3.74 5.74 -10.78
N ILE A 74 4.68 6.46 -11.40
CA ILE A 74 4.62 6.84 -12.81
C ILE A 74 4.56 5.59 -13.69
N GLU A 75 5.42 4.61 -13.42
CA GLU A 75 5.44 3.36 -14.18
C GLU A 75 4.10 2.64 -14.10
N SER A 76 3.54 2.47 -12.90
CA SER A 76 2.24 1.84 -12.72
C SER A 76 1.10 2.65 -13.36
N LEU A 77 1.12 3.99 -13.24
CA LEU A 77 0.13 4.86 -13.89
C LEU A 77 0.19 4.80 -15.42
N MET A 78 1.34 4.47 -16.00
CA MET A 78 1.49 4.41 -17.46
C MET A 78 1.25 3.00 -18.03
N LYS A 79 1.65 1.95 -17.30
CA LYS A 79 1.64 0.56 -17.79
C LYS A 79 0.44 -0.24 -17.30
N ASP A 80 0.12 -0.10 -16.01
CA ASP A 80 -0.77 -1.03 -15.31
C ASP A 80 -2.14 -0.40 -14.98
N TYR A 81 -2.23 0.92 -15.07
CA TYR A 81 -3.40 1.69 -14.71
C TYR A 81 -3.92 2.52 -15.89
N ASP A 82 -5.18 2.32 -16.26
CA ASP A 82 -5.83 3.14 -17.29
C ASP A 82 -6.20 4.52 -16.72
N VAL A 83 -5.24 5.45 -16.74
CA VAL A 83 -5.42 6.84 -16.30
C VAL A 83 -6.63 7.50 -16.99
N ASN A 84 -6.91 7.16 -18.24
CA ASN A 84 -8.03 7.78 -18.96
C ASN A 84 -9.38 7.32 -18.42
N LYS A 85 -9.49 6.05 -18.01
CA LYS A 85 -10.70 5.47 -17.42
C LYS A 85 -10.85 5.82 -15.94
N TYR A 86 -9.77 5.81 -15.18
CA TYR A 86 -9.84 5.87 -13.72
C TYR A 86 -9.51 7.23 -13.10
N VAL A 87 -9.05 8.19 -13.91
CA VAL A 87 -8.88 9.59 -13.50
C VAL A 87 -9.89 10.48 -14.23
N THR A 88 -10.67 11.24 -13.47
CA THR A 88 -11.54 12.29 -14.02
C THR A 88 -11.13 13.65 -13.47
N ILE A 89 -11.26 14.67 -14.31
CA ILE A 89 -11.03 16.07 -13.97
C ILE A 89 -12.24 16.82 -14.49
N GLU A 90 -13.00 17.39 -13.58
CA GLU A 90 -14.19 18.17 -13.88
C GLU A 90 -13.95 19.61 -13.43
N SER A 91 -14.39 20.58 -14.23
CA SER A 91 -14.39 21.98 -13.82
C SER A 91 -15.81 22.47 -13.68
N MET A 92 -16.08 23.21 -12.62
CA MET A 92 -17.39 23.80 -12.34
C MET A 92 -17.22 25.22 -11.81
N ARG A 93 -18.32 25.96 -11.74
CA ARG A 93 -18.37 27.22 -10.99
C ARG A 93 -18.95 26.98 -9.61
N ARG A 94 -18.35 27.58 -8.59
CA ARG A 94 -18.86 27.64 -7.22
C ARG A 94 -18.99 29.11 -6.85
N GLY A 95 -20.18 29.67 -7.04
CA GLY A 95 -20.35 31.13 -7.04
C GLY A 95 -19.59 31.77 -8.20
N ASN A 96 -18.76 32.77 -7.90
CA ASN A 96 -17.91 33.45 -8.90
C ASN A 96 -16.58 32.72 -9.16
N ASP A 97 -16.22 31.74 -8.33
CA ASP A 97 -14.93 31.07 -8.38
C ASP A 97 -14.95 29.85 -9.29
N ARG A 98 -13.78 29.54 -9.88
CA ARG A 98 -13.58 28.31 -10.65
C ARG A 98 -13.16 27.20 -9.69
N ALA A 99 -13.91 26.11 -9.72
CA ALA A 99 -13.60 24.91 -8.97
C ALA A 99 -13.20 23.77 -9.91
N TYR A 100 -12.27 22.94 -9.46
CA TYR A 100 -11.86 21.70 -10.13
C TYR A 100 -12.09 20.53 -9.19
N VAL A 101 -12.69 19.46 -9.69
CA VAL A 101 -12.82 18.19 -8.97
C VAL A 101 -12.00 17.14 -9.70
N ILE A 102 -10.99 16.62 -9.02
CA ILE A 102 -10.11 15.56 -9.49
C ILE A 102 -10.51 14.29 -8.76
N THR A 103 -10.89 13.26 -9.51
CA THR A 103 -11.23 11.95 -8.97
C THR A 103 -10.20 10.94 -9.44
N ILE A 104 -9.67 10.16 -8.49
CA ILE A 104 -8.78 9.02 -8.78
C ILE A 104 -9.44 7.79 -8.20
N ARG A 105 -9.58 6.75 -9.03
CA ARG A 105 -10.25 5.51 -8.66
C ARG A 105 -9.26 4.35 -8.66
N ALA A 106 -8.96 3.77 -7.51
CA ALA A 106 -8.16 2.53 -7.44
C ALA A 106 -9.01 1.31 -7.82
N SER A 107 -10.27 1.26 -7.37
CA SER A 107 -11.23 0.20 -7.70
C SER A 107 -12.66 0.76 -7.75
N SER A 108 -13.66 -0.04 -8.14
CA SER A 108 -15.06 0.42 -8.15
C SER A 108 -15.54 0.98 -6.80
N SER A 109 -15.02 0.43 -5.69
CA SER A 109 -15.38 0.81 -4.32
C SER A 109 -14.39 1.76 -3.64
N LEU A 110 -13.21 1.98 -4.23
CA LEU A 110 -12.15 2.78 -3.62
C LEU A 110 -11.77 3.97 -4.50
N ILE A 111 -12.19 5.15 -4.05
CA ILE A 111 -12.07 6.41 -4.77
C ILE A 111 -11.55 7.47 -3.81
N VAL A 112 -10.71 8.36 -4.35
CA VAL A 112 -10.30 9.60 -3.72
C VAL A 112 -10.76 10.77 -4.57
N ARG A 113 -11.35 11.77 -3.94
CA ARG A 113 -11.71 13.04 -4.59
C ARG A 113 -11.03 14.23 -3.92
N LEU A 114 -10.47 15.09 -4.76
CA LEU A 114 -9.90 16.38 -4.39
C LEU A 114 -10.68 17.48 -5.11
N MET A 115 -11.30 18.37 -4.35
CA MET A 115 -11.89 19.61 -4.87
C MET A 115 -10.95 20.77 -4.60
N ILE A 116 -10.75 21.60 -5.61
CA ILE A 116 -9.90 22.79 -5.56
C ILE A 116 -10.75 23.98 -5.93
N VAL A 117 -10.76 25.02 -5.11
CA VAL A 117 -11.49 26.26 -5.37
C VAL A 117 -10.48 27.39 -5.45
N CYS A 118 -10.44 28.08 -6.60
CA CYS A 118 -9.52 29.18 -6.83
C CYS A 118 -10.29 30.49 -7.01
N GLY A 119 -10.13 31.38 -6.03
CA GLY A 119 -10.46 32.80 -6.12
C GLY A 119 -9.16 33.61 -6.22
N ASN A 120 -8.84 34.40 -5.20
CA ASN A 120 -7.53 35.07 -5.06
C ASN A 120 -6.40 34.11 -4.67
N GLU A 121 -6.71 33.15 -3.81
CA GLU A 121 -5.86 32.01 -3.46
C GLU A 121 -6.60 30.71 -3.83
N CYS A 122 -5.86 29.60 -3.92
CA CYS A 122 -6.48 28.29 -4.16
C CYS A 122 -6.47 27.44 -2.90
N GLU A 123 -7.66 27.06 -2.49
CA GLU A 123 -7.93 26.15 -1.38
C GLU A 123 -8.24 24.76 -1.91
N TYR A 124 -7.98 23.73 -1.09
CA TYR A 124 -8.36 22.38 -1.42
C TYR A 124 -9.14 21.69 -0.30
N TYR A 125 -10.01 20.81 -0.75
CA TYR A 125 -10.98 20.07 0.03
C TYR A 125 -10.91 18.61 -0.37
N ILE A 126 -11.04 17.71 0.59
CA ILE A 126 -11.03 16.26 0.37
C ILE A 126 -12.40 15.67 0.71
N ASP A 127 -12.68 14.50 0.15
CA ASP A 127 -13.84 13.73 0.60
C ASP A 127 -13.70 13.24 2.05
N ASP A 128 -14.83 12.92 2.66
CA ASP A 128 -14.91 12.41 4.04
C ASP A 128 -14.09 11.14 4.26
N ARG A 129 -13.95 10.28 3.26
CA ARG A 129 -13.25 8.99 3.44
C ARG A 129 -11.77 9.25 3.67
N VAL A 130 -11.15 10.13 2.90
CA VAL A 130 -9.75 10.55 3.12
C VAL A 130 -9.61 11.24 4.48
N ASN A 131 -10.59 12.05 4.90
CA ASN A 131 -10.51 12.75 6.18
C ASN A 131 -10.60 11.77 7.36
N ARG A 132 -11.53 10.80 7.31
CA ARG A 132 -11.62 9.73 8.30
C ARG A 132 -10.37 8.85 8.32
N ALA A 133 -9.80 8.54 7.15
CA ALA A 133 -8.55 7.81 7.06
C ALA A 133 -7.42 8.56 7.77
N ARG A 134 -7.28 9.86 7.53
CA ARG A 134 -6.30 10.72 8.20
C ARG A 134 -6.50 10.70 9.72
N ILE A 135 -7.71 10.94 10.22
CA ILE A 135 -7.99 11.00 11.67
C ILE A 135 -7.61 9.68 12.35
N ASN A 136 -7.89 8.55 11.70
CA ASN A 136 -7.68 7.22 12.28
C ASN A 136 -6.33 6.57 11.91
N ALA A 137 -5.51 7.19 11.06
CA ALA A 137 -4.29 6.60 10.52
C ALA A 137 -3.29 6.18 11.61
N ASN A 138 -3.26 6.88 12.75
CA ASN A 138 -2.36 6.53 13.85
C ASN A 138 -2.58 5.11 14.38
N VAL A 139 -3.84 4.65 14.44
CA VAL A 139 -4.17 3.28 14.87
C VAL A 139 -3.58 2.26 13.88
N TYR A 140 -3.70 2.51 12.57
CA TYR A 140 -3.07 1.69 11.54
C TYR A 140 -1.55 1.61 11.74
N PHE A 141 -0.88 2.76 11.87
CA PHE A 141 0.57 2.79 12.03
C PHE A 141 1.04 2.06 13.29
N GLN A 142 0.33 2.20 14.41
CA GLN A 142 0.67 1.52 15.64
C GLN A 142 0.53 0.00 15.52
N LEU A 143 -0.52 -0.50 14.87
CA LEU A 143 -0.72 -1.93 14.66
C LEU A 143 0.31 -2.52 13.71
N VAL A 144 0.61 -1.83 12.60
CA VAL A 144 1.67 -2.23 11.67
C VAL A 144 3.03 -2.29 12.37
N MET A 145 3.39 -1.29 13.17
CA MET A 145 4.66 -1.31 13.92
C MET A 145 4.71 -2.48 14.92
N LYS A 146 3.64 -2.72 15.68
CA LYS A 146 3.56 -3.87 16.59
C LYS A 146 3.72 -5.19 15.84
N ALA A 147 3.05 -5.34 14.70
CA ALA A 147 3.16 -6.53 13.86
C ALA A 147 4.60 -6.76 13.39
N LEU A 148 5.25 -5.73 12.85
CA LEU A 148 6.64 -5.81 12.40
C LEU A 148 7.61 -6.14 13.54
N MET A 149 7.37 -5.62 14.75
CA MET A 149 8.17 -5.96 15.94
C MET A 149 8.00 -7.42 16.37
N ILE A 150 6.76 -7.93 16.37
CA ILE A 150 6.49 -9.34 16.69
C ILE A 150 7.15 -10.24 15.64
N MET A 151 6.98 -9.95 14.36
CA MET A 151 7.57 -10.75 13.29
C MET A 151 9.11 -10.72 13.30
N ASN A 152 9.73 -9.58 13.61
CA ASN A 152 11.19 -9.50 13.81
C ASN A 152 11.64 -10.53 14.84
N ARG A 153 11.00 -10.54 16.02
CA ARG A 153 11.34 -11.47 17.10
C ARG A 153 11.12 -12.93 16.72
N VAL A 154 9.92 -13.26 16.26
CA VAL A 154 9.50 -14.61 15.87
C VAL A 154 10.44 -15.20 14.80
N PHE A 155 10.81 -14.40 13.80
CA PHE A 155 11.66 -14.86 12.70
C PHE A 155 13.15 -14.57 12.91
N ASN A 156 13.51 -13.91 14.01
CA ASN A 156 14.85 -13.43 14.34
C ASN A 156 15.52 -12.75 13.14
N ILE A 157 14.90 -11.65 12.68
CA ILE A 157 15.35 -10.87 11.51
C ILE A 157 15.11 -9.38 11.76
N ASP A 158 16.06 -8.54 11.37
CA ASP A 158 15.95 -7.08 11.55
C ASP A 158 14.66 -6.54 10.93
N THR A 159 13.96 -5.68 11.67
CA THR A 159 12.78 -4.98 11.17
C THR A 159 13.18 -4.11 9.96
N PRO A 160 12.61 -4.36 8.77
CA PRO A 160 12.90 -3.55 7.61
C PRO A 160 12.36 -2.13 7.85
N LYS A 161 12.98 -1.14 7.20
CA LYS A 161 12.39 0.18 7.13
C LYS A 161 11.04 0.07 6.42
N THR A 162 10.04 0.75 6.95
CA THR A 162 8.70 0.79 6.37
C THR A 162 8.33 2.23 6.05
N LEU A 163 7.78 2.45 4.85
CA LEU A 163 7.34 3.77 4.40
C LEU A 163 6.00 3.69 3.66
N LEU A 164 5.41 4.84 3.40
CA LEU A 164 4.17 4.96 2.64
C LEU A 164 4.43 5.22 1.16
N THR A 165 3.65 4.56 0.31
CA THR A 165 3.53 4.84 -1.12
C THR A 165 2.11 5.26 -1.48
N HIS A 166 1.99 6.02 -2.56
CA HIS A 166 0.69 6.47 -3.08
C HIS A 166 0.27 5.75 -4.37
N ASN A 167 1.04 4.74 -4.77
CA ASN A 167 0.79 3.96 -5.97
C ASN A 167 -0.58 3.25 -5.88
N PRO A 168 -1.53 3.53 -6.79
CA PRO A 168 -2.90 3.01 -6.72
C PRO A 168 -3.05 1.56 -7.18
N THR A 169 -2.02 0.94 -7.76
CA THR A 169 -2.11 -0.43 -8.31
C THR A 169 -1.62 -1.50 -7.35
N ILE A 170 -1.17 -1.12 -6.16
CA ILE A 170 -0.57 -2.03 -5.18
C ILE A 170 -1.15 -1.81 -3.77
N TYR A 171 -1.13 -2.86 -2.96
CA TYR A 171 -1.38 -2.78 -1.52
C TYR A 171 -0.09 -2.53 -0.74
N GLY A 172 0.95 -3.27 -1.06
CA GLY A 172 2.30 -3.11 -0.57
C GLY A 172 3.30 -3.57 -1.63
N LYS A 173 4.58 -3.36 -1.36
CA LYS A 173 5.69 -3.98 -2.09
C LYS A 173 7.00 -3.80 -1.33
N VAL A 174 7.94 -4.72 -1.53
CA VAL A 174 9.35 -4.51 -1.20
C VAL A 174 10.04 -3.68 -2.30
N LEU A 175 10.75 -2.63 -1.90
CA LEU A 175 11.53 -1.75 -2.78
C LEU A 175 13.00 -1.75 -2.37
N THR A 176 13.90 -1.67 -3.35
CA THR A 176 15.31 -1.39 -3.07
C THR A 176 15.59 0.11 -3.18
N ILE A 177 15.93 0.75 -2.06
CA ILE A 177 16.29 2.16 -1.97
C ILE A 177 17.68 2.28 -1.36
N ASN A 178 18.62 2.92 -2.06
CA ASN A 178 20.00 3.07 -1.61
C ASN A 178 20.64 1.74 -1.18
N ARG A 179 20.37 0.66 -1.94
CA ARG A 179 20.80 -0.73 -1.70
C ARG A 179 20.19 -1.42 -0.48
N ASN A 180 19.22 -0.79 0.18
CA ASN A 180 18.46 -1.39 1.27
C ASN A 180 17.06 -1.78 0.80
N GLU A 181 16.59 -2.93 1.23
CA GLU A 181 15.19 -3.32 1.05
C GLU A 181 14.31 -2.62 2.07
N VAL A 182 13.20 -2.07 1.57
CA VAL A 182 12.25 -1.25 2.32
C VAL A 182 10.85 -1.75 1.99
N ILE A 183 10.00 -1.90 3.00
CA ILE A 183 8.58 -2.21 2.80
C ILE A 183 7.85 -0.90 2.51
N ALA A 184 7.23 -0.80 1.33
CA ALA A 184 6.36 0.31 0.98
C ALA A 184 4.89 -0.10 1.08
N LEU A 185 4.15 0.51 2.00
CA LEU A 185 2.73 0.26 2.22
C LEU A 185 1.88 1.35 1.56
N SER A 186 0.85 0.95 0.85
CA SER A 186 0.01 1.88 0.09
C SER A 186 -0.96 2.62 0.99
N ILE A 187 -1.08 3.94 0.83
CA ILE A 187 -2.13 4.74 1.50
C ILE A 187 -3.54 4.26 1.13
N TRP A 188 -3.68 3.56 0.00
CA TRP A 188 -4.93 2.94 -0.42
C TRP A 188 -5.37 1.82 0.53
N ASP A 189 -4.43 1.18 1.22
CA ASP A 189 -4.74 0.19 2.24
C ASP A 189 -5.43 0.85 3.45
N ILE A 190 -4.89 1.98 3.91
CA ILE A 190 -5.49 2.78 5.00
C ILE A 190 -6.89 3.27 4.60
N LEU A 191 -7.05 3.75 3.36
CA LEU A 191 -8.35 4.17 2.84
C LEU A 191 -9.35 3.01 2.76
N ARG A 192 -8.89 1.81 2.38
CA ARG A 192 -9.72 0.59 2.34
C ARG A 192 -10.19 0.21 3.74
N LEU A 193 -9.29 0.24 4.71
CA LEU A 193 -9.52 -0.24 6.08
C LEU A 193 -10.10 0.83 7.02
N THR A 194 -10.36 2.05 6.55
CA THR A 194 -10.80 3.18 7.38
C THR A 194 -11.95 2.86 8.33
N ASP A 195 -12.98 2.14 7.85
CA ASP A 195 -14.14 1.82 8.67
C ASP A 195 -13.81 0.75 9.75
N VAL A 196 -12.83 -0.12 9.48
CA VAL A 196 -12.32 -1.11 10.44
C VAL A 196 -11.46 -0.40 11.49
N ILE A 197 -10.54 0.46 11.05
CA ILE A 197 -9.60 1.17 11.92
C ILE A 197 -10.34 2.12 12.89
N SER A 198 -11.52 2.62 12.51
CA SER A 198 -12.34 3.51 13.36
C SER A 198 -13.12 2.80 14.48
N LYS A 199 -13.07 1.46 14.57
CA LYS A 199 -13.76 0.73 15.65
C LYS A 199 -13.07 0.96 16.99
N GLU A 200 -13.86 1.14 18.04
CA GLU A 200 -13.35 1.33 19.41
C GLU A 200 -12.65 0.07 19.94
N ASP A 201 -13.21 -1.11 19.68
CA ASP A 201 -12.63 -2.39 20.08
C ASP A 201 -12.39 -3.28 18.85
N LEU A 202 -11.12 -3.46 18.49
CA LEU A 202 -10.72 -4.26 17.35
C LEU A 202 -10.67 -5.75 17.72
N THR A 203 -11.35 -6.58 16.93
CA THR A 203 -11.23 -8.04 17.04
C THR A 203 -9.91 -8.54 16.45
N VAL A 204 -9.55 -9.81 16.69
CA VAL A 204 -8.40 -10.45 16.02
C VAL A 204 -8.52 -10.38 14.50
N SER A 205 -9.71 -10.61 13.95
CA SER A 205 -9.95 -10.51 12.51
C SER A 205 -9.73 -9.08 11.99
N ASP A 206 -10.18 -8.07 12.74
CA ASP A 206 -9.96 -6.67 12.39
C ASP A 206 -8.46 -6.33 12.38
N ILE A 207 -7.71 -6.73 13.42
CA ILE A 207 -6.26 -6.50 13.50
C ILE A 207 -5.55 -7.25 12.38
N SER A 208 -5.90 -8.52 12.15
CA SER A 208 -5.34 -9.35 11.08
C SER A 208 -5.51 -8.65 9.72
N ASN A 209 -6.70 -8.16 9.41
CA ASN A 209 -6.96 -7.45 8.16
C ASN A 209 -6.14 -6.15 8.04
N ILE A 210 -5.89 -5.46 9.16
CA ILE A 210 -5.10 -4.23 9.18
C ILE A 210 -3.63 -4.50 8.89
N VAL A 211 -3.07 -5.57 9.46
CA VAL A 211 -1.63 -5.86 9.36
C VAL A 211 -1.30 -6.74 8.16
N ASP A 212 -2.30 -7.30 7.48
CA ASP A 212 -2.15 -8.33 6.44
C ASP A 212 -1.16 -7.95 5.35
N THR A 213 -1.30 -6.73 4.81
CA THR A 213 -0.39 -6.20 3.79
C THR A 213 1.05 -6.13 4.32
N ALA A 214 1.25 -5.63 5.54
CA ALA A 214 2.57 -5.51 6.13
C ALA A 214 3.20 -6.88 6.42
N VAL A 215 2.39 -7.84 6.85
CA VAL A 215 2.80 -9.24 7.05
C VAL A 215 3.22 -9.87 5.72
N HIS A 216 2.41 -9.69 4.67
CA HIS A 216 2.70 -10.20 3.34
C HIS A 216 4.05 -9.70 2.81
N GLU A 217 4.29 -8.39 2.86
CA GLU A 217 5.55 -7.81 2.41
C GLU A 217 6.74 -8.18 3.32
N PHE A 218 6.50 -8.36 4.62
CA PHE A 218 7.54 -8.84 5.53
C PHE A 218 7.95 -10.28 5.22
N LEU A 219 7.01 -11.13 4.81
CA LEU A 219 7.32 -12.48 4.33
C LEU A 219 8.18 -12.44 3.07
N HIS A 220 7.88 -11.58 2.10
CA HIS A 220 8.76 -11.36 0.94
C HIS A 220 10.16 -10.93 1.38
N TYR A 221 10.27 -9.96 2.28
CA TYR A 221 11.55 -9.51 2.83
C TYR A 221 12.34 -10.65 3.51
N ILE A 222 11.68 -11.53 4.28
CA ILE A 222 12.33 -12.71 4.87
C ILE A 222 12.87 -13.66 3.79
N LEU A 223 12.08 -13.90 2.74
CA LEU A 223 12.44 -14.83 1.69
C LEU A 223 13.68 -14.37 0.92
N ASP A 224 13.75 -13.08 0.62
CA ASP A 224 14.90 -12.44 -0.03
C ASP A 224 16.14 -12.46 0.87
N ARG A 225 15.99 -12.13 2.17
CA ARG A 225 17.13 -11.97 3.07
C ARG A 225 17.68 -13.26 3.66
N LYS A 226 16.79 -14.18 4.07
CA LYS A 226 17.14 -15.33 4.91
C LYS A 226 17.13 -16.65 4.16
N TYR A 227 16.11 -16.88 3.34
CA TYR A 227 15.94 -18.18 2.69
C TYR A 227 16.57 -18.27 1.31
N LEU A 228 16.86 -17.11 0.69
CA LEU A 228 17.45 -16.99 -0.64
C LEU A 228 16.80 -18.01 -1.57
N VAL A 229 15.50 -17.85 -1.84
CA VAL A 229 14.63 -18.86 -2.47
C VAL A 229 15.30 -19.54 -3.68
N THR A 230 15.96 -18.75 -4.53
CA THR A 230 16.77 -19.23 -5.64
C THR A 230 17.77 -20.32 -5.25
N SER A 231 18.53 -20.15 -4.17
CA SER A 231 19.50 -21.13 -3.67
C SER A 231 18.82 -22.42 -3.19
N THR A 232 17.69 -22.30 -2.49
CA THR A 232 16.92 -23.44 -2.02
C THR A 232 16.33 -24.22 -3.19
N PHE A 233 15.83 -23.50 -4.21
CA PHE A 233 15.36 -24.10 -5.45
C PHE A 233 16.48 -24.84 -6.18
N MET A 234 17.64 -24.22 -6.38
CA MET A 234 18.79 -24.86 -7.03
C MET A 234 19.21 -26.15 -6.32
N ARG A 235 19.22 -26.13 -4.98
CA ARG A 235 19.55 -27.30 -4.16
C ARG A 235 18.55 -28.45 -4.36
N MET A 236 17.26 -28.16 -4.43
CA MET A 236 16.18 -29.15 -4.51
C MET A 236 15.91 -29.64 -5.93
N ALA A 237 15.88 -28.73 -6.90
CA ALA A 237 15.53 -29.02 -8.29
C ALA A 237 16.74 -29.29 -9.18
N LYS A 238 17.97 -29.09 -8.67
CA LYS A 238 19.23 -29.23 -9.42
C LYS A 238 19.23 -28.44 -10.73
N ARG A 239 18.62 -27.26 -10.71
CA ARG A 239 18.41 -26.38 -11.87
C ARG A 239 18.50 -24.92 -11.47
N ILE A 240 19.04 -24.08 -12.36
CA ILE A 240 19.03 -22.62 -12.24
C ILE A 240 17.59 -22.12 -12.46
N PRO A 241 16.96 -21.44 -11.47
CA PRO A 241 15.62 -20.88 -11.64
C PRO A 241 15.65 -19.68 -12.59
N SER A 242 14.58 -19.49 -13.34
CA SER A 242 14.31 -18.19 -13.98
C SER A 242 13.76 -17.20 -12.96
N VAL A 243 13.77 -15.91 -13.28
CA VAL A 243 13.13 -14.85 -12.48
C VAL A 243 11.64 -15.16 -12.24
N ILE A 244 10.97 -15.78 -13.23
CA ILE A 244 9.57 -16.20 -13.11
C ILE A 244 9.41 -17.36 -12.12
N ASP A 245 10.31 -18.36 -12.16
CA ASP A 245 10.24 -19.48 -11.20
C ASP A 245 10.42 -18.95 -9.76
N ASP A 246 11.34 -17.99 -9.56
CA ASP A 246 11.60 -17.37 -8.26
C ASP A 246 10.41 -16.54 -7.76
N GLY A 247 9.84 -15.67 -8.60
CA GLY A 247 8.64 -14.89 -8.25
C GLY A 247 7.43 -15.77 -7.94
N VAL A 248 7.23 -16.86 -8.68
CA VAL A 248 6.17 -17.84 -8.39
C VAL A 248 6.35 -18.48 -7.02
N ILE A 249 7.57 -18.83 -6.63
CA ILE A 249 7.79 -19.46 -5.33
C ILE A 249 7.58 -18.46 -4.19
N HIS A 250 8.02 -17.21 -4.37
CA HIS A 250 7.82 -16.13 -3.39
C HIS A 250 6.33 -15.90 -3.12
N GLU A 251 5.53 -15.64 -4.16
CA GLU A 251 4.09 -15.42 -4.02
C GLU A 251 3.37 -16.63 -3.43
N LEU A 252 3.74 -17.86 -3.86
CA LEU A 252 3.14 -19.07 -3.32
C LEU A 252 3.38 -19.22 -1.82
N ILE A 253 4.58 -18.90 -1.33
CA ILE A 253 4.90 -18.93 0.10
C ILE A 253 4.16 -17.81 0.82
N ALA A 254 4.27 -16.57 0.32
CA ALA A 254 3.70 -15.39 0.95
C ALA A 254 2.18 -15.51 1.07
N TRP A 255 1.45 -15.83 -0.01
CA TRP A 255 0.00 -16.02 0.06
C TRP A 255 -0.43 -17.19 0.94
N THR A 256 0.35 -18.28 0.97
CA THR A 256 0.02 -19.42 1.84
C THR A 256 0.16 -19.03 3.31
N LEU A 257 1.22 -18.30 3.67
CA LEU A 257 1.53 -17.98 5.06
C LEU A 257 0.81 -16.74 5.59
N THR A 258 0.51 -15.76 4.74
CA THR A 258 -0.04 -14.46 5.16
C THR A 258 -1.26 -14.62 6.08
N PRO A 259 -2.32 -15.39 5.75
CA PRO A 259 -3.48 -15.51 6.63
C PRO A 259 -3.15 -16.08 8.02
N HIS A 260 -2.18 -17.00 8.10
CA HIS A 260 -1.79 -17.63 9.36
C HIS A 260 -0.92 -16.72 10.20
N VAL A 261 0.08 -16.07 9.57
CA VAL A 261 0.98 -15.15 10.25
C VAL A 261 0.23 -13.90 10.69
N SER A 262 -0.68 -13.36 9.87
CA SER A 262 -1.53 -12.23 10.21
C SER A 262 -2.43 -12.54 11.41
N LYS A 263 -3.05 -13.73 11.42
CA LYS A 263 -3.86 -14.18 12.56
C LYS A 263 -3.01 -14.34 13.82
N TYR A 264 -1.87 -15.03 13.73
CA TYR A 264 -0.94 -15.22 14.84
C TYR A 264 -0.49 -13.89 15.45
N VAL A 265 -0.05 -12.96 14.59
CA VAL A 265 0.38 -11.63 15.01
C VAL A 265 -0.77 -10.83 15.61
N ALA A 266 -1.98 -10.95 15.07
CA ALA A 266 -3.16 -10.29 15.62
C ALA A 266 -3.55 -10.82 17.02
N GLU A 267 -3.46 -12.13 17.24
CA GLU A 267 -3.64 -12.74 18.57
C GLU A 267 -2.59 -12.25 19.54
N CYS A 268 -1.32 -12.22 19.14
CA CYS A 268 -0.24 -11.65 19.93
C CYS A 268 -0.50 -10.18 20.31
N ILE A 269 -0.97 -9.35 19.37
CA ILE A 269 -1.29 -7.94 19.64
C ILE A 269 -2.47 -7.82 20.62
N LYS A 270 -3.49 -8.68 20.48
CA LYS A 270 -4.74 -8.59 21.25
C LYS A 270 -4.64 -9.19 22.64
N TYR A 271 -3.96 -10.33 22.77
CA TYR A 271 -3.96 -11.18 23.96
C TYR A 271 -2.58 -11.36 24.59
N GLY A 272 -1.50 -11.02 23.88
CA GLY A 272 -0.12 -11.26 24.35
C GLY A 272 0.38 -12.70 24.17
N SER A 273 -0.45 -13.58 23.60
CA SER A 273 -0.14 -14.97 23.24
C SER A 273 -0.90 -15.34 21.97
N ALA A 274 -0.46 -16.38 21.27
CA ALA A 274 -1.14 -16.90 20.08
C ALA A 274 -1.21 -18.43 20.09
N ASP A 275 -2.15 -18.98 19.34
CA ASP A 275 -2.21 -20.43 19.15
C ASP A 275 -1.11 -20.90 18.20
N THR A 276 -0.61 -22.12 18.40
CA THR A 276 0.33 -22.74 17.47
C THR A 276 -0.34 -22.95 16.11
N VAL A 277 0.36 -22.61 15.04
CA VAL A 277 -0.13 -22.85 13.67
C VAL A 277 0.33 -24.22 13.20
N SER A 278 -0.61 -25.08 12.80
CA SER A 278 -0.32 -26.41 12.24
C SER A 278 -0.40 -26.43 10.71
N ASN A 279 -0.01 -27.55 10.10
CA ASN A 279 0.11 -27.75 8.65
C ASN A 279 -1.02 -27.09 7.86
N THR A 280 -0.64 -26.37 6.79
CA THR A 280 -1.59 -25.68 5.92
C THR A 280 -1.48 -26.15 4.47
N GLU A 281 -2.60 -26.07 3.76
CA GLU A 281 -2.64 -26.28 2.31
C GLU A 281 -2.06 -25.08 1.58
N LEU A 282 -1.44 -25.34 0.42
CA LEU A 282 -0.87 -24.27 -0.40
C LEU A 282 -2.00 -23.44 -1.04
N ALA A 283 -1.91 -22.12 -0.92
CA ALA A 283 -2.79 -21.18 -1.59
C ALA A 283 -2.39 -21.00 -3.06
N ILE A 284 -2.86 -21.89 -3.95
CA ILE A 284 -2.52 -21.88 -5.38
C ILE A 284 -3.49 -20.97 -6.14
N GLN A 285 -3.04 -19.80 -6.60
CA GLN A 285 -3.87 -18.89 -7.42
C GLN A 285 -3.58 -18.94 -8.93
N TYR A 286 -2.52 -19.64 -9.35
CA TYR A 286 -2.12 -19.74 -10.75
C TYR A 286 -1.43 -21.09 -11.03
N PRO A 287 -1.22 -21.46 -12.30
CA PRO A 287 -0.58 -22.73 -12.65
C PRO A 287 0.84 -22.83 -12.07
N ILE A 288 1.06 -23.79 -11.16
CA ILE A 288 2.38 -24.06 -10.58
C ILE A 288 2.92 -25.42 -11.02
N LYS A 289 4.25 -25.52 -11.12
CA LYS A 289 4.94 -26.78 -11.34
C LYS A 289 5.19 -27.46 -10.00
N ARG A 290 5.22 -28.80 -10.00
CA ARG A 290 5.52 -29.62 -8.79
C ARG A 290 6.77 -29.14 -8.03
N ARG A 291 7.82 -28.74 -8.74
CA ARG A 291 9.06 -28.20 -8.16
C ARG A 291 8.88 -26.89 -7.38
N HIS A 292 7.95 -26.02 -7.80
CA HIS A 292 7.63 -24.78 -7.08
C HIS A 292 6.97 -25.15 -5.75
N ALA A 293 5.95 -26.03 -5.80
CA ALA A 293 5.26 -26.52 -4.61
C ALA A 293 6.20 -27.21 -3.62
N LEU A 294 7.14 -28.05 -4.09
CA LEU A 294 8.12 -28.73 -3.22
C LEU A 294 9.04 -27.73 -2.51
N THR A 295 9.55 -26.74 -3.25
CA THR A 295 10.43 -25.70 -2.70
C THR A 295 9.68 -24.84 -1.68
N ALA A 296 8.47 -24.39 -2.04
CA ALA A 296 7.60 -23.61 -1.16
C ALA A 296 7.25 -24.36 0.13
N ARG A 297 6.81 -25.62 0.04
CA ARG A 297 6.47 -26.44 1.22
C ARG A 297 7.62 -26.57 2.21
N LYS A 298 8.84 -26.73 1.71
CA LYS A 298 10.02 -26.80 2.59
C LYS A 298 10.15 -25.52 3.42
N ILE A 299 10.12 -24.35 2.77
CA ILE A 299 10.29 -23.06 3.43
C ILE A 299 9.09 -22.74 4.33
N ILE A 300 7.86 -23.03 3.88
CA ILE A 300 6.63 -22.87 4.65
C ILE A 300 6.72 -23.66 5.96
N ASN A 301 7.10 -24.93 5.91
CA ASN A 301 7.20 -25.74 7.12
C ASN A 301 8.27 -25.20 8.08
N GLU A 302 9.41 -24.73 7.56
CA GLU A 302 10.45 -24.09 8.38
C GLU A 302 9.92 -22.80 9.04
N LEU A 303 9.16 -21.98 8.32
CA LEU A 303 8.56 -20.76 8.86
C LEU A 303 7.45 -21.04 9.88
N LEU A 304 6.58 -22.03 9.64
CA LEU A 304 5.50 -22.40 10.58
C LEU A 304 6.04 -22.90 11.91
N THR A 305 7.19 -23.57 11.93
CA THR A 305 7.81 -24.02 13.20
C THR A 305 8.22 -22.86 14.12
N ARG A 306 8.30 -21.63 13.58
CA ARG A 306 8.56 -20.41 14.38
C ARG A 306 7.30 -19.87 15.05
N LEU A 307 6.11 -20.25 14.60
CA LEU A 307 4.82 -19.82 15.16
C LEU A 307 4.43 -20.75 16.33
N ASN A 308 5.25 -20.75 17.39
CA ASN A 308 5.17 -21.67 18.52
C ASN A 308 4.23 -21.21 19.66
N GLY A 309 3.57 -20.06 19.50
CA GLY A 309 2.67 -19.45 20.47
C GLY A 309 3.35 -18.39 21.36
N GLU A 310 4.67 -18.26 21.29
CA GLU A 310 5.42 -17.19 21.94
C GLU A 310 5.43 -15.94 21.06
N CYS A 311 5.01 -14.82 21.63
CA CYS A 311 4.99 -13.52 20.94
C CYS A 311 6.30 -12.72 21.09
N SER A 312 7.37 -13.40 21.52
CA SER A 312 8.67 -12.84 21.94
C SER A 312 9.85 -13.62 21.41
#